data_AF-A0A7C5KUN6-F1
#
_entry.id   AF-A0A7C5KUN6-F1
#
_cell.length_a   1.000
_cell.length_b   1.000
_cell.length_c   1.000
_cell.angle_alpha   90.00
_cell.angle_beta   90.00
_cell.angle_gamma   90.00
#
_symmetry.space_group_name_H-M   'P 1'
#
loop_
_entity.id
_entity.type
_entity.pdbx_description
1 polymer ?
#
loop_
_entity_poly.entity_id
_entity_poly.type
_entity_poly.pdbx_seq_one_letter_code
_entity_poly.pdbx_strand_id
1 'polypeptide(L)'
;MRLMIIWPGSARQKAARDCRPASRNPRELPTFNGETDTWPRRWAWPAICSCHCKRNRFDVPRSCTMHLMQTRRTWILATVFLALLAIQFTPLGLFLNLPGLLIVAGGTLAATFLSRPAEDVRAVLASLPALLQNGHARGDATETGRDIAQLLHFARRYRLVSIRAAERELGHIANPFLRAGLQQVVDRASEEELEKSLRWRLSAEARREQGRIQIVNTMAIFAPAFGMLGTLFGLVFMLSGLGSEGLNEIGTSMAFAMITTVYGIVAANLVFKPLAIKLERRSQQRLLHLRALAEGMMLVWHKRHPTLVRELIESVHQGAPMSAPAPATGTARDPAAAGSTLKLVGA
;
A
#
# COMPACT_ATOMS: atom_id res chain seq x y z
N MET A 1 -26.07 -30.13 3.90
CA MET A 1 -25.85 -29.29 5.10
C MET A 1 -24.95 -28.13 4.72
N ARG A 2 -25.49 -26.91 4.68
CA ARG A 2 -24.84 -25.69 4.17
C ARG A 2 -24.78 -24.71 5.33
N LEU A 3 -23.64 -24.58 6.01
CA LEU A 3 -23.47 -23.57 7.06
C LEU A 3 -22.66 -22.40 6.49
N MET A 4 -23.35 -21.26 6.44
CA MET A 4 -22.97 -20.01 5.80
C MET A 4 -22.21 -19.16 6.83
N ILE A 5 -20.92 -18.94 6.60
CA ILE A 5 -20.07 -18.06 7.42
C ILE A 5 -20.44 -16.61 7.07
N ILE A 6 -21.08 -15.90 8.02
CA ILE A 6 -21.53 -14.52 7.86
C ILE A 6 -20.32 -13.58 8.05
N TRP A 7 -19.92 -12.91 6.98
CA TRP A 7 -18.89 -11.86 6.97
C TRP A 7 -19.47 -10.53 7.49
N PRO A 8 -18.77 -9.79 8.37
CA PRO A 8 -19.31 -8.58 9.02
C PRO A 8 -19.26 -7.31 8.14
N GLY A 9 -19.50 -7.45 6.83
CA GLY A 9 -19.31 -6.39 5.83
C GLY A 9 -20.56 -5.56 5.49
N SER A 10 -21.77 -6.03 5.82
CA SER A 10 -23.02 -5.43 5.30
C SER A 10 -23.61 -4.31 6.17
N ALA A 11 -23.18 -4.15 7.42
CA ALA A 11 -23.74 -3.12 8.32
C ALA A 11 -23.28 -1.69 7.98
N ARG A 12 -22.15 -1.53 7.29
CA ARG A 12 -21.56 -0.22 7.00
C ARG A 12 -22.24 0.51 5.82
N GLN A 13 -23.01 -0.19 4.99
CA GLN A 13 -23.67 0.39 3.81
C GLN A 13 -25.08 0.93 4.06
N LYS A 14 -25.80 0.48 5.10
CA LYS A 14 -27.14 1.01 5.40
C LYS A 14 -27.12 2.39 6.06
N ALA A 15 -26.08 2.72 6.83
CA ALA A 15 -26.00 4.01 7.53
C ALA A 15 -25.72 5.22 6.60
N ALA A 16 -25.25 4.98 5.36
CA ALA A 16 -24.90 6.07 4.43
C ALA A 16 -26.06 6.53 3.54
N ARG A 17 -27.22 5.85 3.54
CA ARG A 17 -28.36 6.21 2.67
C ARG A 17 -29.37 7.19 3.29
N ASP A 18 -29.34 7.44 4.59
CA ASP A 18 -30.34 8.27 5.28
C ASP A 18 -29.95 9.74 5.47
N CYS A 19 -28.82 10.20 4.93
CA CYS A 19 -28.45 11.61 4.95
C CYS A 19 -28.78 12.30 3.62
N ARG A 20 -30.08 12.44 3.29
CA ARG A 20 -30.54 13.53 2.39
C ARG A 20 -30.94 14.75 3.24
N PRO A 21 -30.56 15.98 2.86
CA PRO A 21 -30.93 17.17 3.62
C PRO A 21 -32.39 17.53 3.35
N ALA A 22 -33.25 17.40 4.36
CA ALA A 22 -34.61 17.94 4.32
C ALA A 22 -34.59 19.45 4.60
N SER A 23 -35.06 20.22 3.63
CA SER A 23 -35.23 21.67 3.67
C SER A 23 -36.45 22.10 4.51
N ARG A 24 -36.26 23.15 5.33
CA ARG A 24 -37.23 24.17 5.82
C ARG A 24 -38.71 23.78 5.97
N ASN A 25 -39.24 23.81 7.20
CA ASN A 25 -40.21 24.80 7.75
C ASN A 25 -40.67 24.36 9.17
N PRO A 26 -40.70 25.23 10.22
CA PRO A 26 -41.12 24.84 11.56
C PRO A 26 -42.56 25.28 11.84
N ARG A 27 -43.55 24.57 11.30
CA ARG A 27 -44.94 24.57 11.79
C ARG A 27 -45.55 23.23 11.42
N GLU A 28 -45.73 22.39 12.43
CA GLU A 28 -46.70 21.28 12.57
C GLU A 28 -46.13 20.27 13.57
N LEU A 29 -46.67 20.30 14.79
CA LEU A 29 -46.62 19.17 15.72
C LEU A 29 -47.89 18.36 15.48
N PRO A 30 -47.82 17.08 15.06
CA PRO A 30 -48.96 16.19 15.22
C PRO A 30 -48.86 15.51 16.59
N THR A 31 -49.83 15.83 17.44
CA THR A 31 -50.27 14.98 18.54
C THR A 31 -50.73 13.64 17.98
N PHE A 32 -50.23 12.52 18.51
CA PHE A 32 -50.84 11.21 18.28
C PHE A 32 -50.99 10.45 19.60
N ASN A 33 -52.26 10.20 19.92
CA ASN A 33 -52.79 9.46 21.05
C ASN A 33 -52.50 7.96 20.95
N GLY A 34 -52.51 7.30 22.13
CA GLY A 34 -53.35 6.12 22.35
C GLY A 34 -52.87 4.76 21.84
N GLU A 35 -52.71 3.86 22.81
CA GLU A 35 -52.87 2.40 22.74
C GLU A 35 -51.78 1.49 22.12
N THR A 36 -51.17 0.74 23.05
CA THR A 36 -50.86 -0.70 23.01
C THR A 36 -50.02 -1.24 21.85
N ASP A 37 -48.77 -1.59 22.15
CA ASP A 37 -48.32 -2.97 21.94
C ASP A 37 -47.15 -3.33 22.86
N THR A 38 -47.41 -4.30 23.71
CA THR A 38 -46.49 -4.93 24.66
C THR A 38 -45.46 -5.79 23.94
N TRP A 39 -44.17 -5.42 24.03
CA TRP A 39 -43.07 -6.33 23.71
C TRP A 39 -42.45 -6.90 25.00
N PRO A 40 -42.23 -8.23 25.08
CA PRO A 40 -41.92 -8.90 26.32
C PRO A 40 -40.49 -8.61 26.79
N ARG A 41 -40.38 -8.34 28.10
CA ARG A 41 -39.13 -8.33 28.86
C ARG A 41 -38.43 -9.68 28.73
N ARG A 42 -37.41 -9.74 27.90
CA ARG A 42 -36.25 -10.65 27.99
C ARG A 42 -35.19 -10.04 27.06
N TRP A 43 -33.91 -10.16 27.41
CA TRP A 43 -32.78 -9.44 26.77
C TRP A 43 -32.59 -7.99 27.23
N ALA A 44 -32.48 -7.81 28.54
CA ALA A 44 -31.71 -6.70 29.11
C ALA A 44 -30.25 -6.84 28.68
N TRP A 45 -29.87 -6.15 27.60
CA TRP A 45 -28.46 -5.85 27.32
C TRP A 45 -28.06 -4.61 28.13
N PRO A 46 -26.88 -4.60 28.77
CA PRO A 46 -26.44 -3.48 29.58
C PRO A 46 -26.27 -2.24 28.69
N ALA A 47 -26.81 -1.12 29.19
CA ALA A 47 -26.69 0.24 28.71
C ALA A 47 -25.51 0.50 27.76
N ILE A 48 -25.78 0.48 26.45
CA ILE A 48 -24.91 1.07 25.44
C ILE A 48 -25.79 1.99 24.58
N CYS A 49 -25.32 3.24 24.43
CA CYS A 49 -25.84 4.30 23.58
C CYS A 49 -27.07 5.05 24.08
N SER A 50 -26.91 5.82 25.16
CA SER A 50 -27.50 7.16 25.20
C SER A 50 -26.49 8.14 24.58
N CYS A 51 -26.36 8.12 23.25
CA CYS A 51 -25.66 9.17 22.52
C CYS A 51 -26.66 10.28 22.23
N HIS A 52 -26.73 11.22 23.15
CA HIS A 52 -27.39 12.50 22.96
C HIS A 52 -26.72 13.21 21.78
N CYS A 53 -27.38 13.19 20.62
CA CYS A 53 -26.90 13.82 19.39
C CYS A 53 -27.07 15.34 19.51
N LYS A 54 -26.11 16.00 20.20
CA LYS A 54 -25.99 17.46 20.16
C LYS A 54 -25.08 17.86 19.01
N ARG A 55 -25.70 18.62 18.11
CA ARG A 55 -25.19 19.32 16.93
C ARG A 55 -23.79 19.94 17.14
N ASN A 56 -22.97 19.86 16.10
CA ASN A 56 -21.66 20.52 15.91
C ASN A 56 -20.49 20.04 16.78
N ARG A 57 -19.77 19.00 16.33
CA ARG A 57 -18.32 18.98 16.03
C ARG A 57 -17.91 17.52 15.76
N PHE A 58 -17.27 17.24 14.64
CA PHE A 58 -16.73 15.92 14.32
C PHE A 58 -15.43 15.72 15.11
N ASP A 59 -15.53 15.53 16.43
CA ASP A 59 -14.41 15.09 17.26
C ASP A 59 -14.75 13.68 17.76
N VAL A 60 -14.22 12.67 17.08
CA VAL A 60 -14.15 11.31 17.63
C VAL A 60 -13.17 11.37 18.81
N PRO A 61 -13.59 11.10 20.05
CA PRO A 61 -12.69 11.18 21.19
C PRO A 61 -11.52 10.20 21.03
N ARG A 62 -10.29 10.73 20.97
CA ARG A 62 -9.02 9.98 20.82
C ARG A 62 -8.86 8.83 21.84
N SER A 63 -9.56 8.89 22.96
CA SER A 63 -9.52 7.89 24.03
C SER A 63 -10.13 6.54 23.65
N CYS A 64 -11.11 6.51 22.73
CA CYS A 64 -11.83 5.28 22.38
C CYS A 64 -11.08 4.45 21.31
N THR A 65 -10.36 5.09 20.41
CA THR A 65 -9.49 4.41 19.44
C THR A 65 -8.23 3.82 20.10
N MET A 66 -7.78 4.42 21.20
CA MET A 66 -6.59 3.97 21.94
C MET A 66 -6.84 2.66 22.70
N HIS A 67 -8.00 2.49 23.35
CA HIS A 67 -8.35 1.24 24.06
C HIS A 67 -8.58 0.04 23.13
N LEU A 68 -9.13 0.24 21.93
CA LEU A 68 -9.29 -0.83 20.93
C LEU A 68 -7.95 -1.27 20.32
N MET A 69 -6.99 -0.37 20.17
CA MET A 69 -5.64 -0.72 19.71
C MET A 69 -4.81 -1.40 20.80
N GLN A 70 -4.99 -1.00 22.06
CA GLN A 70 -4.24 -1.55 23.19
C GLN A 70 -4.66 -2.99 23.51
N THR A 71 -5.95 -3.29 23.46
CA THR A 71 -6.45 -4.67 23.55
C THR A 71 -5.97 -5.53 22.37
N ARG A 72 -6.00 -5.02 21.13
CA ARG A 72 -5.55 -5.81 19.97
C ARG A 72 -4.06 -6.16 20.01
N ARG A 73 -3.20 -5.28 20.55
CA ARG A 73 -1.76 -5.56 20.74
C ARG A 73 -1.52 -6.56 21.88
N THR A 74 -2.26 -6.48 22.98
CA THR A 74 -2.11 -7.42 24.11
C THR A 74 -2.57 -8.83 23.74
N TRP A 75 -3.62 -8.99 22.94
CA TRP A 75 -4.05 -10.31 22.43
C TRP A 75 -3.04 -10.95 21.47
N ILE A 76 -2.39 -10.15 20.61
CA ILE A 76 -1.30 -10.63 19.73
C ILE A 76 -0.08 -11.05 20.57
N LEU A 77 0.29 -10.26 21.59
CA LEU A 77 1.40 -10.59 22.48
C LEU A 77 1.10 -11.82 23.35
N ALA A 78 -0.12 -11.99 23.84
CA ALA A 78 -0.52 -13.14 24.66
C ALA A 78 -0.55 -14.44 23.85
N THR A 79 -1.04 -14.41 22.61
CA THR A 79 -1.04 -15.58 21.71
C THR A 79 0.37 -15.98 21.27
N VAL A 80 1.22 -15.00 21.00
CA VAL A 80 2.65 -15.24 20.70
C VAL A 80 3.40 -15.78 21.93
N PHE A 81 3.11 -15.28 23.13
CA PHE A 81 3.70 -15.75 24.38
C PHE A 81 3.29 -17.20 24.70
N LEU A 82 2.00 -17.53 24.53
CA LEU A 82 1.51 -18.89 24.72
C LEU A 82 2.13 -19.88 23.71
N ALA A 83 2.28 -19.46 22.45
CA ALA A 83 2.94 -20.25 21.42
C ALA A 83 4.45 -20.45 21.71
N LEU A 84 5.14 -19.43 22.21
CA LEU A 84 6.54 -19.53 22.64
C LEU A 84 6.72 -20.49 23.81
N LEU A 85 5.79 -20.50 24.76
CA LEU A 85 5.80 -21.39 25.92
C LEU A 85 5.60 -22.87 25.51
N ALA A 86 4.73 -23.12 24.51
CA ALA A 86 4.56 -24.44 23.93
C ALA A 86 5.82 -24.94 23.18
N ILE A 87 6.56 -24.03 22.53
CA ILE A 87 7.80 -24.36 21.83
C ILE A 87 8.93 -24.73 22.81
N GLN A 88 8.99 -24.10 23.99
CA GLN A 88 10.00 -24.40 25.02
C GLN A 88 9.85 -25.81 25.63
N PHE A 89 8.64 -26.37 25.61
CA PHE A 89 8.36 -27.70 26.17
C PHE A 89 8.64 -28.87 25.22
N THR A 90 9.03 -28.60 23.97
CA THR A 90 9.18 -29.64 22.95
C THR A 90 10.61 -29.67 22.42
N PRO A 91 11.29 -30.83 22.29
CA PRO A 91 12.63 -30.88 21.74
C PRO A 91 12.65 -30.36 20.29
N LEU A 92 13.28 -29.19 20.07
CA LEU A 92 13.38 -28.52 18.76
C LEU A 92 13.95 -29.42 17.66
N GLY A 93 14.76 -30.42 18.02
CA GLY A 93 15.32 -31.41 17.09
C GLY A 93 14.27 -32.27 16.39
N LEU A 94 13.07 -32.46 16.98
CA LEU A 94 12.00 -33.24 16.38
C LEU A 94 11.25 -32.47 15.28
N PHE A 95 11.29 -31.13 15.34
CA PHE A 95 10.65 -30.27 14.35
C PHE A 95 11.52 -29.99 13.14
N LEU A 96 12.84 -30.17 13.21
CA LEU A 96 13.77 -29.87 12.12
C LEU A 96 13.92 -31.07 11.18
N ASN A 97 12.92 -31.28 10.32
CA ASN A 97 12.98 -32.28 9.27
C ASN A 97 13.54 -31.67 7.98
N LEU A 98 14.83 -31.89 7.71
CA LEU A 98 15.51 -31.36 6.54
C LEU A 98 14.87 -31.81 5.20
N PRO A 99 14.51 -33.11 5.01
CA PRO A 99 13.78 -33.54 3.81
C PRO A 99 12.48 -32.78 3.56
N GLY A 100 11.70 -32.55 4.61
CA GLY A 100 10.42 -31.86 4.51
C GLY A 100 10.58 -30.38 4.13
N LEU A 101 11.59 -29.73 4.69
CA LEU A 101 11.94 -28.36 4.33
C LEU A 101 12.43 -28.27 2.88
N LEU A 102 13.21 -29.25 2.41
CA LEU A 102 13.70 -29.30 1.03
C LEU A 102 12.55 -29.43 0.02
N ILE A 103 11.53 -30.24 0.32
CA ILE A 103 10.36 -30.40 -0.56
C ILE A 103 9.56 -29.09 -0.65
N VAL A 104 9.30 -28.44 0.49
CA VAL A 104 8.53 -27.20 0.51
C VAL A 104 9.32 -26.06 -0.14
N ALA A 105 10.56 -25.82 0.30
CA ALA A 105 11.39 -24.73 -0.20
C ALA A 105 11.84 -24.97 -1.65
N GLY A 106 12.33 -26.17 -1.95
CA GLY A 106 12.76 -26.58 -3.29
C GLY A 106 11.60 -26.61 -4.29
N GLY A 107 10.45 -27.17 -3.91
CA GLY A 107 9.24 -27.16 -4.73
C GLY A 107 8.75 -25.74 -5.03
N THR A 108 8.69 -24.88 -4.01
CA THR A 108 8.28 -23.48 -4.17
C THR A 108 9.23 -22.73 -5.10
N LEU A 109 10.54 -22.92 -4.95
CA LEU A 109 11.55 -22.29 -5.83
C LEU A 109 11.43 -22.83 -7.25
N ALA A 110 11.32 -24.14 -7.45
CA ALA A 110 11.18 -24.78 -8.76
C ALA A 110 9.92 -24.29 -9.50
N ALA A 111 8.77 -24.25 -8.82
CA ALA A 111 7.53 -23.72 -9.40
C ALA A 111 7.64 -22.23 -9.77
N THR A 112 8.41 -21.47 -9.00
CA THR A 112 8.66 -20.05 -9.28
C THR A 112 9.57 -19.88 -10.50
N PHE A 113 10.63 -20.68 -10.63
CA PHE A 113 11.50 -20.69 -11.82
C PHE A 113 10.75 -21.14 -13.08
N LEU A 114 9.77 -22.03 -12.96
CA LEU A 114 8.93 -22.43 -14.10
C LEU A 114 7.98 -21.31 -14.54
N SER A 115 7.54 -20.47 -13.58
CA SER A 115 6.59 -19.39 -13.83
C SER A 115 7.25 -18.09 -14.31
N ARG A 116 8.56 -17.89 -14.06
CA ARG A 116 9.24 -16.60 -14.21
C ARG A 116 10.68 -16.76 -14.71
N PRO A 117 11.20 -15.80 -15.50
CA PRO A 117 12.59 -15.84 -15.96
C PRO A 117 13.56 -15.88 -14.77
N ALA A 118 14.59 -16.73 -14.89
CA ALA A 118 15.49 -17.03 -13.79
C ALA A 118 16.29 -15.80 -13.30
N GLU A 119 16.54 -14.83 -14.18
CA GLU A 119 17.23 -13.58 -13.86
C GLU A 119 16.46 -12.75 -12.83
N ASP A 120 15.15 -12.56 -13.05
CA ASP A 120 14.30 -11.80 -12.14
C ASP A 120 14.16 -12.51 -10.78
N VAL A 121 14.03 -13.85 -10.80
CA VAL A 121 13.92 -14.64 -9.57
C VAL A 121 15.19 -14.53 -8.72
N ARG A 122 16.37 -14.63 -9.35
CA ARG A 122 17.66 -14.46 -8.66
C ARG A 122 17.82 -13.05 -8.10
N ALA A 123 17.44 -12.02 -8.84
CA ALA A 123 17.49 -10.64 -8.38
C ALA A 123 16.59 -10.41 -7.15
N VAL A 124 15.38 -10.97 -7.13
CA VAL A 124 14.48 -10.92 -5.97
C VAL A 124 15.08 -11.68 -4.80
N LEU A 125 15.59 -12.90 -5.03
CA LEU A 125 16.20 -13.74 -3.99
C LEU A 125 17.43 -13.10 -3.34
N ALA A 126 18.28 -12.41 -4.11
CA ALA A 126 19.41 -11.65 -3.59
C ALA A 126 18.97 -10.44 -2.74
N SER A 127 17.81 -9.84 -3.07
CA SER A 127 17.27 -8.70 -2.32
C SER A 127 16.53 -9.09 -1.04
N LEU A 128 16.07 -10.33 -0.90
CA LEU A 128 15.35 -10.84 0.28
C LEU A 128 16.02 -10.54 1.63
N PRO A 129 17.31 -10.81 1.87
CA PRO A 129 17.96 -10.50 3.14
C PRO A 129 17.97 -8.99 3.44
N ALA A 130 18.20 -8.16 2.43
CA ALA A 130 18.15 -6.70 2.53
C ALA A 130 16.73 -6.17 2.82
N LEU A 131 15.70 -6.86 2.36
CA LEU A 131 14.30 -6.54 2.63
C LEU A 131 13.90 -6.92 4.06
N LEU A 132 14.43 -8.02 4.60
CA LEU A 132 14.20 -8.44 5.98
C LEU A 132 14.89 -7.51 6.98
N GLN A 133 16.10 -7.05 6.66
CA GLN A 133 16.80 -6.05 7.46
C GLN A 133 16.12 -4.68 7.29
N ASN A 134 15.55 -4.14 8.36
CA ASN A 134 14.81 -2.88 8.36
C ASN A 134 15.66 -1.62 8.03
N GLY A 135 16.97 -1.77 7.76
CA GLY A 135 17.91 -0.67 7.54
C GLY A 135 17.66 0.19 6.30
N HIS A 136 17.02 -0.36 5.25
CA HIS A 136 16.87 0.35 3.97
C HIS A 136 15.88 1.53 4.01
N ALA A 137 14.96 1.60 4.98
CA ALA A 137 14.02 2.72 5.08
C ALA A 137 14.72 4.07 5.34
N ARG A 138 15.93 4.06 5.90
CA ARG A 138 16.70 5.28 6.17
C ARG A 138 17.50 5.76 4.95
N GLY A 139 17.93 4.85 4.09
CA GLY A 139 18.62 5.16 2.83
C GLY A 139 17.69 5.86 1.84
N ASP A 140 16.52 5.27 1.59
CA ASP A 140 15.53 5.78 0.62
C ASP A 140 15.10 7.24 0.90
N ALA A 141 14.94 7.61 2.17
CA ALA A 141 14.56 8.98 2.56
C ALA A 141 15.68 10.01 2.26
N THR A 142 16.95 9.64 2.48
CA THR A 142 18.09 10.53 2.18
C THR A 142 18.34 10.65 0.68
N GLU A 143 18.04 9.61 -0.08
CA GLU A 143 18.13 9.63 -1.55
C GLU A 143 17.02 10.48 -2.15
N THR A 144 15.79 10.31 -1.68
CA THR A 144 14.62 11.13 -2.05
C THR A 144 14.92 12.63 -1.86
N GLY A 145 15.48 13.01 -0.69
CA GLY A 145 15.83 14.41 -0.41
C GLY A 145 16.94 14.95 -1.32
N ARG A 146 17.94 14.12 -1.66
CA ARG A 146 19.01 14.49 -2.60
C ARG A 146 18.46 14.71 -4.01
N ASP A 147 17.59 13.84 -4.51
CA ASP A 147 17.02 13.96 -5.85
C ASP A 147 16.21 15.25 -6.02
N ILE A 148 15.40 15.60 -5.02
CA ILE A 148 14.64 16.86 -5.00
C ILE A 148 15.58 18.06 -4.95
N ALA A 149 16.63 18.02 -4.12
CA ALA A 149 17.60 19.10 -4.03
C ALA A 149 18.35 19.32 -5.36
N GLN A 150 18.73 18.23 -6.04
CA GLN A 150 19.38 18.26 -7.35
C GLN A 150 18.45 18.86 -8.41
N LEU A 151 17.18 18.43 -8.46
CA LEU A 151 16.18 18.99 -9.37
C LEU A 151 15.98 20.49 -9.14
N LEU A 152 15.88 20.94 -7.89
CA LEU A 152 15.71 22.36 -7.55
C LEU A 152 16.98 23.20 -7.82
N HIS A 153 18.17 22.61 -7.67
CA HIS A 153 19.42 23.27 -8.06
C HIS A 153 19.47 23.46 -9.58
N PHE A 154 19.15 22.41 -10.33
CA PHE A 154 19.03 22.46 -11.79
C PHE A 154 17.99 23.49 -12.24
N ALA A 155 16.79 23.49 -11.66
CA ALA A 155 15.70 24.42 -11.98
C ALA A 155 16.12 25.88 -11.81
N ARG A 156 16.83 26.21 -10.72
CA ARG A 156 17.38 27.55 -10.46
C ARG A 156 18.37 27.96 -11.54
N ARG A 157 19.29 27.05 -11.88
CA ARG A 157 20.37 27.32 -12.83
C ARG A 157 19.85 27.43 -14.25
N TYR A 158 18.92 26.57 -14.66
CA TYR A 158 18.27 26.62 -15.98
C TYR A 158 17.49 27.92 -16.19
N ARG A 159 16.91 28.49 -15.12
CA ARG A 159 16.19 29.77 -15.21
C ARG A 159 17.14 30.98 -15.25
N LEU A 160 18.21 30.98 -14.45
CA LEU A 160 19.09 32.14 -14.23
C LEU A 160 20.32 32.16 -15.16
N VAL A 161 20.85 31.00 -15.53
CA VAL A 161 22.13 30.84 -16.20
C VAL A 161 21.90 30.12 -17.53
N SER A 162 22.63 30.54 -18.56
CA SER A 162 22.59 29.92 -19.90
C SER A 162 22.69 28.38 -19.85
N ILE A 163 22.09 27.71 -20.84
CA ILE A 163 21.93 26.25 -20.97
C ILE A 163 23.22 25.46 -20.68
N ARG A 164 24.39 26.00 -21.06
CA ARG A 164 25.72 25.41 -20.81
C ARG A 164 26.06 25.19 -19.33
N ALA A 165 25.48 25.97 -18.42
CA ALA A 165 25.66 25.76 -16.98
C ALA A 165 24.74 24.66 -16.43
N ALA A 166 23.57 24.46 -17.05
CA ALA A 166 22.67 23.38 -16.70
C ALA A 166 23.21 22.01 -17.18
N GLU A 167 23.88 21.98 -18.34
CA GLU A 167 24.58 20.79 -18.86
C GLU A 167 25.65 20.26 -17.91
N ARG A 168 26.45 21.15 -17.31
CA ARG A 168 27.48 20.77 -16.34
C ARG A 168 26.90 20.09 -15.10
N GLU A 169 25.69 20.47 -14.70
CA GLU A 169 25.01 19.87 -13.55
C GLU A 169 24.46 18.48 -13.84
N LEU A 170 24.12 18.15 -15.10
CA LEU A 170 23.62 16.81 -15.48
C LEU A 170 24.61 15.70 -15.12
N GLY A 171 25.92 15.98 -15.16
CA GLY A 171 26.97 15.03 -14.81
C GLY A 171 27.03 14.67 -13.33
N HIS A 172 26.48 15.53 -12.45
CA HIS A 172 26.49 15.34 -11.00
C HIS A 172 25.20 14.69 -10.45
N ILE A 173 24.23 14.42 -11.32
CA ILE A 173 22.94 13.81 -10.93
C ILE A 173 23.12 12.31 -10.76
N ALA A 174 22.82 11.82 -9.56
CA ALA A 174 22.98 10.40 -9.22
C ALA A 174 21.86 9.54 -9.82
N ASN A 175 20.63 10.04 -9.81
CA ASN A 175 19.47 9.27 -10.27
C ASN A 175 19.39 9.26 -11.82
N PRO A 176 19.44 8.06 -12.47
CA PRO A 176 19.41 7.94 -13.92
C PRO A 176 18.09 8.40 -14.54
N PHE A 177 16.96 8.30 -13.83
CA PHE A 177 15.66 8.79 -14.29
C PHE A 177 15.66 10.32 -14.41
N LEU A 178 16.16 11.01 -13.39
CA LEU A 178 16.24 12.46 -13.33
C LEU A 178 17.22 13.00 -14.39
N ARG A 179 18.40 12.39 -14.51
CA ARG A 179 19.40 12.77 -15.52
C ARG A 179 18.85 12.68 -16.94
N ALA A 180 18.16 11.58 -17.27
CA ALA A 180 17.63 11.39 -18.62
C ALA A 180 16.49 12.36 -18.95
N GLY A 181 15.60 12.66 -18.00
CA GLY A 181 14.53 13.63 -18.20
C GLY A 181 15.05 15.07 -18.34
N LEU A 182 16.01 15.46 -17.49
CA LEU A 182 16.62 16.79 -17.57
C LEU A 182 17.49 16.97 -18.82
N GLN A 183 18.10 15.90 -19.32
CA GLN A 183 18.80 15.93 -20.62
C GLN A 183 17.82 16.28 -21.76
N GLN A 184 16.62 15.69 -21.77
CA GLN A 184 15.58 16.05 -22.75
C GLN A 184 15.11 17.51 -22.63
N VAL A 185 15.13 18.07 -21.40
CA VAL A 185 14.83 19.50 -21.18
C VAL A 185 15.94 20.39 -21.76
N VAL A 186 17.21 20.02 -21.60
CA VAL A 186 18.36 20.73 -22.17
C VAL A 186 18.35 20.67 -23.70
N ASP A 187 18.03 19.49 -24.25
CA ASP A 187 17.94 19.24 -25.69
C ASP A 187 16.73 19.94 -26.35
N ARG A 188 15.92 20.66 -25.57
CA ARG A 188 14.71 21.37 -26.01
C ARG A 188 13.70 20.48 -26.73
N ALA A 189 13.48 19.27 -26.20
CA ALA A 189 12.38 18.43 -26.64
C ALA A 189 11.04 19.17 -26.51
N SER A 190 10.08 18.84 -27.37
CA SER A 190 8.71 19.36 -27.25
C SER A 190 8.06 18.89 -25.95
N GLU A 191 7.07 19.63 -25.46
CA GLU A 191 6.35 19.29 -24.22
C GLU A 191 5.73 17.89 -24.29
N GLU A 192 5.06 17.61 -25.41
CA GLU A 192 4.40 16.32 -25.67
C GLU A 192 5.41 15.17 -25.69
N GLU A 193 6.59 15.38 -26.28
CA GLU A 193 7.63 14.36 -26.36
C GLU A 193 8.26 14.09 -24.99
N LEU A 194 8.52 15.14 -24.22
CA LEU A 194 9.02 15.03 -22.85
C LEU A 194 8.02 14.28 -21.97
N GLU A 195 6.75 14.68 -22.00
CA GLU A 195 5.69 14.04 -21.20
C GLU A 195 5.53 12.57 -21.58
N LYS A 196 5.47 12.26 -22.89
CA LYS A 196 5.36 10.89 -23.39
C LYS A 196 6.55 10.04 -22.98
N SER A 197 7.77 10.58 -23.08
CA SER A 197 9.00 9.90 -22.65
C SER A 197 8.99 9.60 -21.15
N LEU A 198 8.67 10.58 -20.31
CA LEU A 198 8.61 10.43 -18.85
C LEU A 198 7.53 9.43 -18.45
N ARG A 199 6.35 9.50 -19.06
CA ARG A 199 5.24 8.56 -18.83
C ARG A 199 5.61 7.13 -19.23
N TRP A 200 6.28 6.96 -20.37
CA TRP A 200 6.78 5.65 -20.81
C TRP A 200 7.77 5.07 -19.80
N ARG A 201 8.77 5.85 -19.39
CA ARG A 201 9.79 5.45 -18.39
C ARG A 201 9.15 5.07 -17.05
N LEU A 202 8.21 5.87 -16.57
CA LEU A 202 7.47 5.57 -15.34
C LEU A 202 6.66 4.28 -15.46
N SER A 203 5.99 4.06 -16.59
CA SER A 203 5.24 2.82 -16.84
C SER A 203 6.15 1.59 -16.91
N ALA A 204 7.35 1.73 -17.49
CA ALA A 204 8.33 0.66 -17.58
C ALA A 204 8.87 0.29 -16.18
N GLU A 205 9.17 1.28 -15.36
CA GLU A 205 9.62 1.06 -13.98
C GLU A 205 8.50 0.42 -13.12
N ALA A 206 7.25 0.88 -13.28
CA ALA A 206 6.10 0.28 -12.62
C ALA A 206 5.92 -1.21 -12.99
N ARG A 207 6.04 -1.55 -14.28
CA ARG A 207 5.96 -2.95 -14.75
C ARG A 207 7.08 -3.82 -14.16
N ARG A 208 8.31 -3.30 -14.10
CA ARG A 208 9.46 -4.02 -13.50
C ARG A 208 9.21 -4.31 -12.02
N GLU A 209 8.81 -3.31 -11.26
CA GLU A 209 8.61 -3.45 -9.82
C GLU A 209 7.38 -4.33 -9.51
N GLN A 210 6.32 -4.24 -10.31
CA GLN A 210 5.18 -5.16 -10.25
C GLN A 210 5.59 -6.61 -10.52
N GLY A 211 6.46 -6.86 -11.50
CA GLY A 211 7.01 -8.19 -11.77
C GLY A 211 7.72 -8.78 -10.55
N ARG A 212 8.52 -7.98 -9.84
CA ARG A 212 9.23 -8.38 -8.61
C ARG A 212 8.28 -8.72 -7.46
N ILE A 213 7.24 -7.90 -7.26
CA ILE A 213 6.20 -8.16 -6.25
C ILE A 213 5.47 -9.47 -6.57
N GLN A 214 5.15 -9.69 -7.85
CA GLN A 214 4.39 -10.85 -8.28
C GLN A 214 5.17 -12.15 -8.05
N ILE A 215 6.49 -12.16 -8.19
CA ILE A 215 7.35 -13.31 -7.87
C ILE A 215 7.14 -13.75 -6.41
N VAL A 216 7.22 -12.82 -5.45
CA VAL A 216 7.05 -13.14 -4.01
C VAL A 216 5.62 -13.57 -3.71
N ASN A 217 4.63 -12.96 -4.36
CA ASN A 217 3.24 -13.37 -4.21
C ASN A 217 3.01 -14.80 -4.73
N THR A 218 3.62 -15.15 -5.86
CA THR A 218 3.59 -16.50 -6.43
C THR A 218 4.24 -17.52 -5.48
N MET A 219 5.38 -17.19 -4.87
CA MET A 219 5.98 -18.04 -3.82
C MET A 219 5.05 -18.25 -2.62
N ALA A 220 4.33 -17.21 -2.20
CA ALA A 220 3.36 -17.30 -1.11
C ALA A 220 2.16 -18.21 -1.44
N ILE A 221 1.77 -18.30 -2.71
CA ILE A 221 0.67 -19.16 -3.19
C ILE A 221 1.12 -20.62 -3.29
N PHE A 222 2.34 -20.88 -3.76
CA PHE A 222 2.83 -22.25 -3.96
C PHE A 222 3.36 -22.92 -2.68
N ALA A 223 3.87 -22.16 -1.71
CA ALA A 223 4.42 -22.74 -0.47
C ALA A 223 3.44 -23.67 0.31
N PRO A 224 2.16 -23.33 0.51
CA PRO A 224 1.20 -24.23 1.15
C PRO A 224 0.85 -25.45 0.28
N ALA A 225 0.85 -25.29 -1.05
CA ALA A 225 0.55 -26.37 -1.98
C ALA A 225 1.61 -27.49 -1.90
N PHE A 226 2.90 -27.13 -1.83
CA PHE A 226 3.97 -28.12 -1.58
C PHE A 226 3.96 -28.68 -0.16
N GLY A 227 3.47 -27.93 0.83
CA GLY A 227 3.21 -28.46 2.17
C GLY A 227 2.13 -29.55 2.18
N MET A 228 1.06 -29.37 1.40
CA MET A 228 0.04 -30.42 1.19
C MET A 228 0.60 -31.59 0.38
N LEU A 229 1.49 -31.34 -0.57
CA LEU A 229 2.15 -32.41 -1.33
C LEU A 229 3.04 -33.28 -0.40
N GLY A 230 3.65 -32.68 0.63
CA GLY A 230 4.38 -33.39 1.67
C GLY A 230 3.52 -34.40 2.47
N THR A 231 2.23 -34.13 2.68
CA THR A 231 1.34 -35.11 3.35
C THR A 231 1.08 -36.32 2.48
N LEU A 232 0.97 -36.12 1.16
CA LEU A 232 0.81 -37.22 0.22
C LEU A 232 2.03 -38.13 0.24
N PHE A 233 3.25 -37.56 0.25
CA PHE A 233 4.47 -38.36 0.38
C PHE A 233 4.54 -39.11 1.72
N GLY A 234 4.19 -38.46 2.83
CA GLY A 234 4.19 -39.11 4.13
C GLY A 234 3.17 -40.24 4.24
N LEU A 235 2.00 -40.10 3.60
CA LEU A 235 1.02 -41.19 3.49
C LEU A 235 1.55 -42.34 2.63
N VAL A 236 2.22 -42.07 1.52
CA VAL A 236 2.83 -43.11 0.68
C VAL A 236 3.89 -43.89 1.46
N PHE A 237 4.77 -43.21 2.20
CA PHE A 237 5.80 -43.89 3.03
C PHE A 237 5.18 -44.71 4.16
N MET A 238 4.15 -44.17 4.80
CA MET A 238 3.41 -44.89 5.83
C MET A 238 2.79 -46.18 5.28
N LEU A 239 2.15 -46.11 4.10
CA LEU A 239 1.53 -47.28 3.46
C LEU A 239 2.56 -48.29 2.94
N SER A 240 3.75 -47.85 2.50
CA SER A 240 4.79 -48.77 2.04
C SER A 240 5.46 -49.56 3.17
N GLY A 241 5.54 -48.99 4.38
CA GLY A 241 6.08 -49.67 5.57
C GLY A 241 5.11 -50.67 6.22
N LEU A 242 3.84 -50.70 5.78
CA LEU A 242 2.85 -51.65 6.32
C LEU A 242 3.25 -53.09 6.00
N GLY A 243 3.48 -53.87 7.05
CA GLY A 243 3.78 -55.30 6.98
C GLY A 243 5.27 -55.67 6.99
N SER A 244 6.17 -54.70 6.85
CA SER A 244 7.63 -54.91 6.85
C SER A 244 8.35 -54.18 7.99
N GLU A 245 7.83 -53.02 8.44
CA GLU A 245 8.49 -52.15 9.41
C GLU A 245 7.71 -52.02 10.73
N GLY A 246 8.42 -51.70 11.82
CA GLY A 246 7.84 -51.54 13.15
C GLY A 246 7.07 -50.22 13.32
N LEU A 247 6.27 -50.12 14.39
CA LEU A 247 5.44 -48.94 14.73
C LEU A 247 6.22 -47.61 14.76
N ASN A 248 7.53 -47.64 15.00
CA ASN A 248 8.40 -46.45 15.04
C ASN A 248 8.58 -45.79 13.66
N GLU A 249 8.65 -46.57 12.58
CA GLU A 249 8.83 -46.05 11.21
C GLU A 249 7.56 -45.36 10.71
N ILE A 250 6.41 -45.97 11.02
CA ILE A 250 5.08 -45.42 10.77
C ILE A 250 4.93 -44.07 11.49
N GLY A 251 5.33 -43.99 12.76
CA GLY A 251 5.32 -42.75 13.53
C GLY A 251 6.21 -41.66 12.92
N THR A 252 7.38 -42.04 12.39
CA THR A 252 8.32 -41.10 11.75
C THR A 252 7.76 -40.54 10.43
N SER A 253 7.16 -41.39 9.60
CA SER A 253 6.51 -40.99 8.34
C SER A 253 5.31 -40.07 8.56
N MET A 254 4.53 -40.34 9.60
CA MET A 254 3.40 -39.49 9.98
C MET A 254 3.86 -38.14 10.53
N ALA A 255 4.90 -38.11 11.37
CA ALA A 255 5.49 -36.87 11.88
C ALA A 255 6.01 -35.99 10.73
N PHE A 256 6.68 -36.60 9.74
CA PHE A 256 7.10 -35.91 8.51
C PHE A 256 5.93 -35.27 7.75
N ALA A 257 4.81 -35.99 7.57
CA ALA A 257 3.62 -35.46 6.92
C ALA A 257 3.07 -34.22 7.64
N MET A 258 3.02 -34.24 8.97
CA MET A 258 2.47 -33.10 9.72
C MET A 258 3.44 -31.90 9.71
N ILE A 259 4.74 -32.13 9.89
CA ILE A 259 5.75 -31.06 9.92
C ILE A 259 5.84 -30.34 8.56
N THR A 260 5.74 -31.07 7.44
CA THR A 260 5.75 -30.46 6.10
C THR A 260 4.59 -29.49 5.87
N THR A 261 3.39 -29.79 6.39
CA THR A 261 2.26 -28.85 6.31
C THR A 261 2.51 -27.57 7.09
N VAL A 262 3.08 -27.70 8.29
CA VAL A 262 3.42 -26.56 9.14
C VAL A 262 4.44 -25.68 8.43
N TYR A 263 5.48 -26.26 7.83
CA TYR A 263 6.46 -25.51 7.05
C TYR A 263 5.84 -24.73 5.89
N GLY A 264 4.97 -25.35 5.10
CA GLY A 264 4.31 -24.69 3.97
C GLY A 264 3.47 -23.49 4.41
N ILE A 265 2.66 -23.67 5.47
CA ILE A 265 1.77 -22.62 6.00
C ILE A 265 2.58 -21.49 6.65
N VAL A 266 3.60 -21.83 7.45
CA VAL A 266 4.46 -20.84 8.13
C VAL A 266 5.26 -20.05 7.10
N ALA A 267 5.89 -20.69 6.13
CA ALA A 267 6.64 -20.00 5.09
C ALA A 267 5.73 -19.04 4.28
N ALA A 268 4.54 -19.48 3.90
CA ALA A 268 3.59 -18.66 3.17
C ALA A 268 3.11 -17.44 3.96
N ASN A 269 2.59 -17.65 5.17
CA ASN A 269 1.89 -16.63 5.93
C ASN A 269 2.82 -15.73 6.75
N LEU A 270 3.93 -16.28 7.25
CA LEU A 270 4.83 -15.56 8.14
C LEU A 270 6.00 -14.91 7.40
N VAL A 271 6.40 -15.47 6.24
CA VAL A 271 7.56 -14.97 5.48
C VAL A 271 7.12 -14.31 4.18
N PHE A 272 6.52 -15.06 3.25
CA PHE A 272 6.29 -14.55 1.89
C PHE A 272 5.19 -13.49 1.80
N LYS A 273 4.04 -13.67 2.47
CA LYS A 273 2.95 -12.68 2.48
C LYS A 273 3.36 -11.31 3.05
N PRO A 274 3.91 -11.20 4.27
CA PRO A 274 4.30 -9.90 4.79
C PRO A 274 5.43 -9.26 3.96
N LEU A 275 6.30 -10.07 3.37
CA LEU A 275 7.34 -9.58 2.46
C LEU A 275 6.75 -8.99 1.17
N ALA A 276 5.75 -9.65 0.56
CA ALA A 276 5.05 -9.13 -0.61
C ALA A 276 4.39 -7.77 -0.31
N ILE A 277 3.71 -7.65 0.83
CA ILE A 277 3.09 -6.39 1.27
C ILE A 277 4.15 -5.30 1.50
N LYS A 278 5.29 -5.65 2.09
CA LYS A 278 6.40 -4.72 2.34
C LYS A 278 6.99 -4.20 1.02
N LEU A 279 7.20 -5.08 0.05
CA LEU A 279 7.66 -4.74 -1.29
C LEU A 279 6.67 -3.86 -2.03
N GLU A 280 5.38 -4.18 -1.97
CA GLU A 280 4.33 -3.39 -2.60
C GLU A 280 4.30 -1.95 -2.05
N ARG A 281 4.39 -1.79 -0.72
CA ARG A 281 4.45 -0.45 -0.11
C ARG A 281 5.68 0.33 -0.54
N ARG A 282 6.86 -0.29 -0.58
CA ARG A 282 8.10 0.35 -1.02
C ARG A 282 8.03 0.75 -2.50
N SER A 283 7.50 -0.14 -3.34
CA SER A 283 7.25 0.12 -4.75
C SER A 283 6.31 1.31 -4.96
N GLN A 284 5.19 1.35 -4.24
CA GLN A 284 4.25 2.47 -4.30
C GLN A 284 4.93 3.79 -3.91
N GLN A 285 5.71 3.82 -2.82
CA GLN A 285 6.46 5.00 -2.40
C GLN A 285 7.47 5.45 -3.46
N ARG A 286 8.23 4.51 -4.05
CA ARG A 286 9.18 4.80 -5.13
C ARG A 286 8.49 5.33 -6.39
N LEU A 287 7.37 4.75 -6.79
CA LEU A 287 6.61 5.20 -7.96
C LEU A 287 5.97 6.58 -7.73
N LEU A 288 5.49 6.86 -6.52
CA LEU A 288 5.02 8.20 -6.14
C LEU A 288 6.14 9.24 -6.20
N HIS A 289 7.33 8.89 -5.71
CA HIS A 289 8.50 9.75 -5.79
C HIS A 289 8.91 10.04 -7.25
N LEU A 290 8.99 9.02 -8.10
CA LEU A 290 9.30 9.19 -9.52
C LEU A 290 8.23 10.01 -10.27
N ARG A 291 6.95 9.88 -9.90
CA ARG A 291 5.87 10.72 -10.42
C ARG A 291 6.05 12.18 -10.02
N ALA A 292 6.37 12.46 -8.76
CA ALA A 292 6.66 13.82 -8.29
C ALA A 292 7.85 14.44 -9.04
N LEU A 293 8.91 13.67 -9.29
CA LEU A 293 10.05 14.13 -10.08
C LEU A 293 9.66 14.39 -11.55
N ALA A 294 8.83 13.53 -12.15
CA ALA A 294 8.35 13.72 -13.51
C ALA A 294 7.56 15.03 -13.67
N GLU A 295 6.61 15.29 -12.76
CA GLU A 295 5.85 16.53 -12.73
C GLU A 295 6.75 17.75 -12.47
N GLY A 296 7.72 17.61 -11.55
CA GLY A 296 8.73 18.62 -11.29
C GLY A 296 9.55 18.96 -12.54
N MET A 297 9.93 17.97 -13.35
CA MET A 297 10.64 18.19 -14.62
C MET A 297 9.76 18.93 -15.64
N MET A 298 8.47 18.63 -15.71
CA MET A 298 7.53 19.37 -16.56
C MET A 298 7.44 20.85 -16.13
N LEU A 299 7.42 21.15 -14.83
CA LEU A 299 7.44 22.53 -14.33
C LEU A 299 8.75 23.26 -14.65
N VAL A 300 9.88 22.54 -14.65
CA VAL A 300 11.18 23.09 -15.05
C VAL A 300 11.20 23.41 -16.54
N TRP A 301 10.62 22.54 -17.38
CA TRP A 301 10.46 22.82 -18.82
C TRP A 301 9.66 24.12 -19.05
N HIS A 302 8.58 24.31 -18.30
CA HIS A 302 7.77 25.54 -18.27
C HIS A 302 8.46 26.77 -17.62
N LYS A 303 9.72 26.63 -17.17
CA LYS A 303 10.50 27.69 -16.50
C LYS A 303 9.78 28.31 -15.29
N ARG A 304 8.98 27.53 -14.56
CA ARG A 304 8.29 27.99 -13.34
C ARG A 304 9.28 28.31 -12.22
N HIS A 305 8.87 29.13 -11.25
CA HIS A 305 9.71 29.48 -10.11
C HIS A 305 10.05 28.22 -9.28
N PRO A 306 11.32 28.01 -8.85
CA PRO A 306 11.73 26.81 -8.11
C PRO A 306 10.98 26.60 -6.79
N THR A 307 10.47 27.68 -6.18
CA THR A 307 9.58 27.57 -5.00
C THR A 307 8.30 26.82 -5.30
N LEU A 308 7.67 27.07 -6.47
CA LEU A 308 6.46 26.36 -6.89
C LEU A 308 6.76 24.88 -7.18
N VAL A 309 7.92 24.59 -7.78
CA VAL A 309 8.37 23.21 -8.01
C VAL A 309 8.53 22.45 -6.69
N ARG A 310 9.12 23.10 -5.68
CA ARG A 310 9.27 22.53 -4.34
C ARG A 310 7.91 22.26 -3.69
N GLU A 311 7.02 23.25 -3.68
CA GLU A 311 5.70 23.15 -3.06
C GLU A 311 4.87 22.01 -3.66
N LEU A 312 4.91 21.85 -5.00
CA LEU A 312 4.23 20.75 -5.67
C LEU A 312 4.83 19.38 -5.31
N ILE A 313 6.16 19.25 -5.31
CA ILE A 313 6.80 17.97 -4.94
C ILE A 313 6.47 17.62 -3.49
N GLU A 314 6.49 18.60 -2.59
CA GLU A 314 6.16 18.41 -1.18
C GLU A 314 4.68 18.05 -0.99
N SER A 315 3.75 18.62 -1.76
CA SER A 315 2.33 18.28 -1.71
C SER A 315 2.04 16.84 -2.17
N VAL A 316 2.75 16.36 -3.20
CA VAL A 316 2.65 14.96 -3.67
C VAL A 316 3.19 13.98 -2.63
N HIS A 317 4.25 14.32 -1.89
CA HIS A 317 4.77 13.48 -0.80
C HIS A 317 3.85 13.47 0.42
N GLN A 318 3.08 14.54 0.65
CA GLN A 318 2.12 14.64 1.76
C GLN A 318 0.77 13.96 1.47
N GLY A 319 0.59 13.37 0.29
CA GLY A 319 -0.62 12.63 -0.07
C GLY A 319 -1.86 13.51 -0.25
N ALA A 320 -1.68 14.81 -0.50
CA ALA A 320 -2.80 15.70 -0.82
C ALA A 320 -3.32 15.38 -2.24
N PRO A 321 -4.63 15.17 -2.43
CA PRO A 321 -5.19 15.05 -3.78
C PRO A 321 -4.91 16.35 -4.54
N MET A 322 -4.45 16.24 -5.79
CA MET A 322 -4.34 17.39 -6.70
C MET A 322 -5.69 18.08 -6.82
N SER A 323 -5.89 19.18 -6.08
CA SER A 323 -6.87 20.18 -6.44
C SER A 323 -6.23 21.05 -7.51
N ALA A 324 -6.93 21.18 -8.65
CA ALA A 324 -6.58 21.99 -9.79
C ALA A 324 -6.03 23.39 -9.40
N PRO A 325 -5.14 23.98 -10.21
CA PRO A 325 -4.61 25.30 -9.93
C PRO A 325 -5.76 26.30 -9.77
N ALA A 326 -5.77 27.01 -8.64
CA ALA A 326 -6.70 28.11 -8.42
C ALA A 326 -6.57 29.10 -9.60
N PRO A 327 -7.68 29.55 -10.20
CA PRO A 327 -7.62 30.56 -11.25
C PRO A 327 -6.97 31.82 -10.68
N ALA A 328 -5.96 32.32 -11.38
CA ALA A 328 -5.31 33.57 -11.08
C ALA A 328 -6.36 34.67 -10.88
N THR A 329 -6.35 35.28 -9.70
CA THR A 329 -7.08 36.51 -9.39
C THR A 329 -6.57 37.62 -10.32
N GLY A 330 -7.24 37.79 -11.45
CA GLY A 330 -7.14 38.97 -12.30
C GLY A 330 -7.93 40.10 -11.64
N THR A 331 -7.23 41.02 -11.02
CA THR A 331 -7.74 42.34 -10.67
C THR A 331 -7.99 43.12 -11.97
N ALA A 332 -9.19 43.00 -12.53
CA ALA A 332 -9.72 43.98 -13.46
C ALA A 332 -10.42 45.07 -12.64
N ARG A 333 -9.81 46.26 -12.60
CA ARG A 333 -10.47 47.49 -12.18
C ARG A 333 -11.46 47.87 -13.28
N ASP A 334 -12.76 47.85 -12.98
CA ASP A 334 -13.76 48.60 -13.75
C ASP A 334 -14.07 49.91 -13.02
N PRO A 335 -13.88 51.08 -13.66
CA PRO A 335 -14.39 52.35 -13.19
C PRO A 335 -15.79 52.55 -13.78
N ALA A 336 -16.84 52.30 -12.99
CA ALA A 336 -18.21 52.58 -13.41
C ALA A 336 -18.95 53.37 -12.32
N ALA A 337 -18.64 54.66 -12.23
CA ALA A 337 -19.45 55.67 -11.52
C ALA A 337 -19.22 57.07 -12.11
N ALA A 338 -19.88 57.34 -13.25
CA ALA A 338 -20.32 58.65 -13.76
C ALA A 338 -21.14 58.33 -15.02
N GLY A 339 -22.45 58.55 -15.10
CA GLY A 339 -23.12 59.81 -14.84
C GLY A 339 -23.62 60.36 -16.19
N SER A 340 -24.76 59.83 -16.63
CA SER A 340 -25.85 60.51 -17.37
C SER A 340 -25.58 61.46 -18.55
N THR A 341 -26.43 61.28 -19.58
CA THR A 341 -26.88 62.22 -20.62
C THR A 341 -26.00 62.40 -21.87
N LEU A 342 -26.52 62.08 -23.07
CA LEU A 342 -27.13 63.03 -24.03
C LEU A 342 -27.28 62.37 -25.43
N LYS A 343 -28.52 62.42 -25.96
CA LYS A 343 -28.94 62.72 -27.36
C LYS A 343 -28.46 61.88 -28.57
N LEU A 344 -29.47 61.23 -29.18
CA LEU A 344 -30.05 61.45 -30.53
C LEU A 344 -29.24 61.19 -31.83
N VAL A 345 -30.00 60.61 -32.79
CA VAL A 345 -29.83 60.56 -34.27
C VAL A 345 -28.79 59.52 -34.74
N GLY A 346 -29.06 58.56 -35.61
CA GLY A 346 -30.05 58.44 -36.69
C GLY A 346 -29.32 58.36 -38.02
N ALA A 347 -29.26 57.17 -38.62
CA ALA A 347 -29.17 56.85 -40.06
C ALA A 347 -28.96 55.35 -40.22
#